data_AF-T0TDV6-F1
#
_entry.id   AF-T0TDV6-F1
#
_cell.length_a   1.000
_cell.length_b   1.000
_cell.length_c   1.000
_cell.angle_alpha   90.00
_cell.angle_beta   90.00
_cell.angle_gamma   90.00
#
_symmetry.space_group_name_H-M   'P 1'
#
loop_
_entity.id
_entity.type
_entity.pdbx_description
1 polymer ?
#
loop_
_entity_poly.entity_id
_entity_poly.type
_entity_poly.pdbx_seq_one_letter_code
_entity_poly.pdbx_strand_id
1 'polypeptide(L)' 'MRGSGEIFGTRQSGIPEFQVADIVEDYNILEEARRVASQIVSDPNWRENPEWQVLGAYLRSQGEFD' A
#
# COMPACT_ATOMS: atom_id res chain seq x y z
N MET A 1 -20.47 -21.76 27.23
CA MET A 1 -19.70 -20.51 27.02
C MET A 1 -18.23 -20.87 26.84
N ARG A 2 -17.74 -20.84 25.61
CA ARG A 2 -16.30 -20.83 25.28
C ARG A 2 -16.12 -19.70 24.27
N GLY A 3 -15.15 -18.83 24.51
CA GLY A 3 -15.06 -17.50 23.93
C GLY A 3 -14.74 -17.49 22.44
N SER A 4 -15.34 -16.52 21.73
CA SER A 4 -14.85 -16.02 20.45
C SER A 4 -13.45 -15.46 20.65
N GLY A 5 -12.48 -15.88 19.83
CA GLY A 5 -11.15 -15.30 19.90
C GLY A 5 -10.09 -15.86 18.95
N GLU A 6 -10.38 -16.90 18.16
CA GLU A 6 -9.50 -17.33 17.08
C GLU A 6 -10.03 -16.79 15.74
N ILE A 7 -9.86 -15.49 15.52
CA ILE A 7 -10.01 -14.88 14.19
C ILE A 7 -8.62 -14.40 13.79
N PHE A 8 -8.18 -14.77 12.59
CA PHE A 8 -6.90 -14.45 11.95
C PHE A 8 -5.76 -15.43 12.23
N GLY A 9 -5.95 -16.64 11.67
CA GLY A 9 -4.86 -17.53 11.32
C GLY A 9 -3.96 -16.96 10.22
N THR A 10 -2.69 -17.34 10.33
CA THR A 10 -1.60 -17.31 9.33
C THR A 10 -1.15 -15.94 8.80
N ARG A 11 -0.12 -15.39 9.48
CA ARG A 11 0.92 -14.53 8.89
C ARG A 11 1.43 -15.17 7.60
N GLN A 12 1.10 -14.59 6.46
CA GLN A 12 1.70 -14.95 5.19
C GLN A 12 3.00 -14.15 5.05
N SER A 13 4.14 -14.84 5.16
CA SER A 13 5.50 -14.30 5.27
C SER A 13 6.05 -13.63 3.99
N GLY A 14 5.18 -13.04 3.16
CA GLY A 14 5.54 -12.46 1.86
C GLY A 14 5.11 -11.01 1.66
N ILE A 15 4.10 -10.54 2.39
CA ILE A 15 3.69 -9.13 2.32
C ILE A 15 4.66 -8.35 3.22
N PRO A 16 5.26 -7.24 2.76
CA PRO A 16 5.96 -6.34 3.65
C PRO A 16 5.04 -6.05 4.83
N GLU A 17 5.50 -6.31 6.07
CA GLU A 17 4.84 -5.74 7.23
C GLU A 17 4.93 -4.23 7.03
N PHE A 18 3.92 -3.65 6.37
CA PHE A 18 3.63 -2.25 6.54
C PHE A 18 3.58 -2.11 8.05
N GLN A 19 4.52 -1.36 8.61
CA GLN A 19 4.31 -0.74 9.90
C GLN A 19 2.91 -0.16 9.77
N VAL A 20 1.96 -0.81 10.45
CA VAL A 20 0.61 -0.30 10.53
C VAL A 20 0.81 0.97 11.33
N ALA A 21 1.10 2.07 10.63
CA ALA A 21 0.96 3.41 11.15
C ALA A 21 -0.37 3.40 11.89
N ASP A 22 -0.41 3.92 13.12
CA ASP A 22 -1.60 3.84 13.93
C ASP A 22 -2.77 4.36 13.08
N ILE A 23 -3.61 3.42 12.60
CA ILE A 23 -4.60 3.70 11.56
C ILE A 23 -5.56 4.77 12.06
N VAL A 24 -5.65 4.93 13.37
CA VAL A 24 -6.48 5.94 14.05
C VAL A 24 -5.81 7.32 14.04
N GLU A 25 -4.50 7.42 14.25
CA GLU A 25 -3.79 8.72 14.28
C GLU A 25 -3.49 9.25 12.87
N ASP A 26 -3.08 8.38 11.94
CA ASP A 26 -2.60 8.78 10.62
C ASP A 26 -3.64 8.60 9.50
N TYR A 27 -4.89 8.26 9.84
CA TYR A 27 -5.97 8.01 8.88
C TYR A 27 -6.05 9.06 7.77
N ASN A 28 -5.98 10.34 8.14
CA ASN A 28 -6.13 11.45 7.20
C ASN A 28 -4.99 11.48 6.17
N ILE A 29 -3.76 11.19 6.61
CA ILE A 29 -2.58 11.17 5.74
C ILE A 29 -2.64 9.95 4.82
N LEU A 30 -3.03 8.79 5.36
CA LEU A 30 -3.17 7.56 4.58
C LEU A 30 -4.29 7.67 3.54
N GLU A 31 -5.43 8.25 3.89
CA GLU A 31 -6.55 8.43 2.97
C GLU A 31 -6.21 9.42 1.87
N GLU A 32 -5.50 10.50 2.18
CA GLU A 32 -5.05 11.46 1.18
C GLU A 32 -4.00 10.84 0.24
N ALA A 33 -3.04 10.09 0.79
CA ALA A 33 -2.07 9.35 -0.01
C ALA A 33 -2.77 8.34 -0.94
N ARG A 34 -3.78 7.62 -0.45
CA ARG A 34 -4.59 6.69 -1.24
C ARG A 34 -5.35 7.40 -2.35
N ARG A 35 -5.93 8.58 -2.07
CA ARG A 35 -6.65 9.40 -3.05
C ARG A 35 -5.73 9.86 -4.18
N VAL A 36 -4.56 10.40 -3.84
CA VAL A 36 -3.56 10.87 -4.80
C VAL A 36 -3.02 9.71 -5.63
N ALA A 37 -2.66 8.59 -5.00
CA ALA A 37 -2.22 7.39 -5.72
C ALA A 37 -3.28 6.92 -6.72
N SER A 38 -4.55 6.90 -6.31
CA SER A 38 -5.68 6.52 -7.18
C SER A 38 -5.84 7.47 -8.38
N GLN A 39 -5.60 8.76 -8.21
CA GLN A 39 -5.62 9.74 -9.30
C GLN A 39 -4.47 9.53 -10.27
N ILE A 40 -3.24 9.32 -9.76
CA ILE A 40 -2.07 9.08 -10.59
C ILE A 40 -2.27 7.82 -11.45
N VAL A 41 -2.67 6.70 -10.85
CA VAL A 41 -2.83 5.43 -11.59
C VAL A 41 -4.05 5.41 -12.51
N SER A 42 -4.96 6.40 -12.41
CA SER A 42 -6.10 6.51 -13.32
C SER A 42 -5.72 6.95 -14.73
N ASP A 43 -4.57 7.59 -14.90
CA ASP A 43 -3.99 7.89 -16.21
C ASP A 43 -3.27 6.64 -16.75
N PRO A 44 -3.68 6.04 -17.88
CA PRO A 44 -3.02 4.85 -18.43
C PRO A 44 -1.52 5.00 -18.68
N ASN A 45 -1.04 6.23 -18.92
CA ASN A 45 0.34 6.54 -19.24
C ASN A 45 1.11 7.16 -18.07
N TRP A 46 0.58 7.09 -16.84
CA TRP A 46 1.21 7.68 -15.65
C TRP A 46 2.66 7.26 -15.43
N ARG A 47 3.03 6.06 -15.89
CA ARG A 47 4.38 5.49 -15.81
C ARG A 47 5.39 6.18 -16.73
N GLU A 48 4.93 6.84 -17.79
CA GLU A 48 5.77 7.58 -18.73
C GLU A 48 6.00 9.02 -18.25
N ASN A 49 5.19 9.50 -17.30
CA ASN A 49 5.33 10.83 -16.75
C ASN A 49 6.70 10.96 -16.03
N PRO A 50 7.55 11.93 -16.43
CA PRO A 50 8.84 12.18 -15.81
C PRO A 50 8.78 12.39 -14.29
N GLU A 51 7.68 12.97 -13.79
CA GLU A 51 7.49 13.24 -12.36
C GLU A 51 7.43 11.95 -11.51
N TRP A 52 6.98 10.83 -12.09
CA TRP A 52 6.76 9.57 -11.36
C TRP A 52 7.80 8.49 -11.68
N GLN A 53 8.83 8.79 -12.48
CA GLN A 53 9.85 7.81 -12.85
C GLN A 53 10.60 7.23 -11.65
N VAL A 54 10.84 8.04 -10.62
CA VAL A 54 11.47 7.62 -9.36
C VAL A 54 10.60 6.59 -8.64
N LEU A 55 9.28 6.78 -8.62
CA LEU A 55 8.33 5.85 -8.03
C LEU A 55 8.33 4.52 -8.79
N GLY A 56 8.34 4.57 -10.13
CA GLY A 56 8.45 3.37 -10.96
C GLY A 56 9.73 2.58 -10.74
N ALA A 57 10.87 3.26 -10.56
CA ALA A 57 12.14 2.61 -10.24
C ALA A 57 12.12 1.95 -8.85
N TYR A 58 11.54 2.63 -7.85
CA TYR A 58 11.37 2.10 -6.51
C TYR A 58 10.47 0.86 -6.49
N LEU A 59 9.29 0.90 -7.13
CA LEU A 59 8.34 -0.22 -7.18
C LEU A 59 8.95 -1.47 -7.83
N ARG A 60 9.72 -1.30 -8.93
CA ARG A 60 10.45 -2.41 -9.57
C ARG A 60 11.49 -3.05 -8.64
N SER A 61 12.12 -2.26 -7.77
CA SER A 61 13.12 -2.78 -6.82
C SER A 61 12.52 -3.64 -5.70
N GLN A 62 11.23 -3.48 -5.42
CA GLN A 62 10.52 -4.19 -4.34
C GLN A 62 9.90 -5.53 -4.79
N GLY A 63 10.01 -5.91 -6.07
CA GLY A 63 9.63 -7.24 -6.56
C GLY A 63 8.13 -7.58 -6.60
N GLU A 64 7.24 -6.63 -6.29
CA GLU A 64 5.79 -6.87 -6.18
C GLU A 64 4.93 -6.34 -7.35
N PHE A 65 5.54 -5.76 -8.39
CA PHE A 65 4.78 -5.21 -9.52
C PHE A 65 5.34 -5.71 -10.86
N ASP A 66 4.83 -6.87 -11.29
CA ASP A 66 4.79 -7.31 -12.69
C ASP A 66 3.31 -7.31 -13.17
#